data_AF-A0A970H600-F1
#
_entry.id   AF-A0A970H600-F1
#
_cell.length_a   1.000
_cell.length_b   1.000
_cell.length_c   1.000
_cell.angle_alpha   90.00
_cell.angle_beta   90.00
_cell.angle_gamma   90.00
#
_symmetry.space_group_name_H-M   'P 1'
#
loop_
_entity.id
_entity.type
_entity.pdbx_description
1 polymer ?
#
loop_
_entity_poly.entity_id
_entity_poly.type
_entity_poly.pdbx_seq_one_letter_code
_entity_poly.pdbx_strand_id
1 'polypeptide(L)'
;MILQEAELVDTGPDGESYFYFFWSAVDRETSAVLPRKIEICIHPESGRVSYFHAVDGGEVYIATVPSITSDEAVEIALAALAEDSPRLQLDETVLAVSIFDGVQLLVWEVYFEVSGELGGPIDFFCVIINAQTGEVMGELM
;
A
#
# COMPACT_ATOMS: atom_id res chain seq x y z
N MET A 1 3.43 -16.29 -11.53
CA MET A 1 2.65 -15.08 -11.25
C MET A 1 1.27 -15.52 -10.80
N ILE A 2 0.90 -15.24 -9.56
CA ILE A 2 -0.48 -15.42 -9.07
C ILE A 2 -1.00 -13.99 -8.92
N LEU A 3 -2.08 -13.66 -9.64
CA LEU A 3 -2.73 -12.35 -9.60
C LEU A 3 -3.80 -12.43 -8.51
N GLN A 4 -3.79 -11.52 -7.53
CA GLN A 4 -4.74 -11.53 -6.41
C GLN A 4 -5.76 -10.38 -6.55
N GLU A 5 -7.03 -10.81 -6.65
CA GLU A 5 -8.38 -10.22 -6.48
C GLU A 5 -8.80 -8.84 -7.06
N ALA A 6 -10.08 -8.79 -7.47
CA ALA A 6 -10.80 -7.65 -8.03
C ALA A 6 -11.89 -7.19 -7.07
N GLU A 7 -11.96 -5.89 -6.78
CA GLU A 7 -13.04 -5.29 -5.99
C GLU A 7 -13.65 -4.07 -6.72
N LEU A 8 -14.98 -3.98 -6.70
CA LEU A 8 -15.77 -2.78 -7.04
C LEU A 8 -15.86 -1.95 -5.75
N VAL A 9 -15.63 -0.64 -5.69
CA VAL A 9 -16.23 0.47 -6.45
C VAL A 9 -15.35 1.70 -6.18
N ASP A 10 -14.96 2.46 -7.21
CA ASP A 10 -14.62 3.87 -7.00
C ASP A 10 -15.64 4.77 -7.74
N THR A 11 -16.12 5.77 -7.02
CA THR A 11 -16.97 6.85 -7.54
C THR A 11 -16.06 7.94 -8.07
N GLY A 12 -15.96 8.04 -9.40
CA GLY A 12 -15.19 9.11 -10.03
C GLY A 12 -15.71 10.50 -9.67
N PRO A 13 -14.91 11.56 -9.90
CA PRO A 13 -15.21 12.93 -9.48
C PRO A 13 -16.51 13.53 -10.02
N ASP A 14 -17.12 12.91 -11.04
CA ASP A 14 -18.41 13.31 -11.64
C ASP A 14 -19.59 12.40 -11.25
N GLY A 15 -19.41 11.51 -10.27
CA GLY A 15 -20.41 10.52 -9.86
C GLY A 15 -20.53 9.31 -10.80
N GLU A 16 -19.64 9.20 -11.78
CA GLU A 16 -19.55 8.03 -12.65
C GLU A 16 -18.87 6.87 -11.92
N SER A 17 -19.50 5.70 -11.92
CA SER A 17 -18.93 4.47 -11.36
C SER A 17 -18.03 3.80 -12.39
N TYR A 18 -16.89 3.28 -11.94
CA TYR A 18 -15.97 2.51 -12.77
C TYR A 18 -15.72 1.12 -12.17
N PHE A 19 -15.47 0.13 -13.02
CA PHE A 19 -14.81 -1.08 -12.59
C PHE A 19 -13.32 -0.79 -12.46
N TYR A 20 -12.77 -0.95 -11.26
CA TYR A 20 -11.35 -0.82 -11.02
C TYR A 20 -10.72 -2.21 -10.91
N PHE A 21 -9.64 -2.42 -11.63
CA PHE A 21 -8.85 -3.64 -11.55
C PHE A 21 -7.42 -3.27 -11.21
N PHE A 22 -6.90 -3.88 -10.16
CA PHE A 22 -5.53 -3.72 -9.70
C PHE A 22 -4.83 -5.06 -9.70
N TRP A 23 -3.60 -5.08 -10.19
CA TRP A 23 -2.73 -6.24 -10.09
C TRP A 23 -1.35 -5.80 -9.68
N SER A 24 -0.82 -6.40 -8.62
CA SER A 24 0.59 -6.29 -8.25
C SER A 24 1.30 -7.63 -8.46
N ALA A 25 2.58 -7.57 -8.80
CA ALA A 25 3.44 -8.73 -8.69
C ALA A 25 3.84 -8.90 -7.23
N VAL A 26 3.87 -10.15 -6.77
CA VAL A 26 4.29 -10.50 -5.41
C VAL A 26 5.40 -11.54 -5.46
N ASP A 27 6.34 -11.44 -4.53
CA ASP A 27 7.26 -12.53 -4.24
C ASP A 27 6.49 -13.73 -3.69
N ARG A 28 6.82 -14.93 -4.16
CA ARG A 28 6.06 -16.14 -3.81
C ARG A 28 6.36 -16.67 -2.43
N GLU A 29 7.56 -16.41 -1.92
CA GLU A 29 8.00 -16.99 -0.65
C GLU A 29 7.59 -16.10 0.51
N THR A 30 7.65 -14.78 0.31
CA THR A 30 7.41 -13.81 1.39
C THR A 30 6.16 -12.97 1.22
N SER A 31 5.45 -13.12 0.09
CA SER A 31 4.30 -12.28 -0.30
C SER A 31 4.64 -10.79 -0.44
N ALA A 32 5.93 -10.42 -0.48
CA ALA A 32 6.34 -9.03 -0.65
C ALA A 32 5.84 -8.48 -2.00
N VAL A 33 5.16 -7.34 -1.98
CA VAL A 33 4.74 -6.61 -3.17
C VAL A 33 5.99 -6.12 -3.89
N LEU A 34 6.09 -6.46 -5.17
CA LEU A 34 7.18 -6.03 -6.04
C LEU A 34 6.78 -4.74 -6.76
N PRO A 35 7.73 -3.91 -7.23
CA PRO A 35 7.44 -2.62 -7.88
C PRO A 35 6.84 -2.77 -9.29
N ARG A 36 6.13 -3.86 -9.56
CA ARG A 36 5.43 -4.14 -10.82
C ARG A 36 3.93 -4.17 -10.56
N LYS A 37 3.19 -3.27 -11.19
CA LYS A 37 1.74 -3.18 -11.07
C LYS A 37 1.04 -2.80 -12.36
N ILE A 38 -0.23 -3.18 -12.46
CA ILE A 38 -1.15 -2.81 -13.53
C ILE A 38 -2.45 -2.33 -12.89
N GLU A 39 -2.93 -1.18 -13.35
CA GLU A 39 -4.15 -0.53 -12.89
C GLU A 39 -5.01 -0.22 -14.11
N ILE A 40 -6.28 -0.60 -14.07
CA ILE A 40 -7.24 -0.37 -15.16
C ILE A 40 -8.57 0.09 -14.59
N CYS A 41 -9.10 1.20 -15.11
CA CYS A 41 -10.49 1.60 -14.88
C CYS A 41 -11.30 1.39 -16.16
N ILE A 42 -12.46 0.74 -16.05
CA ILE A 42 -13.36 0.45 -17.17
C ILE A 42 -14.74 1.05 -16.88
N HIS A 43 -15.25 1.83 -17.84
CA HIS A 43 -16.60 2.36 -17.76
C HIS A 43 -17.62 1.21 -17.90
N PRO A 44 -18.58 1.05 -16.96
CA PRO A 44 -19.39 -0.16 -16.84
C PRO A 44 -20.34 -0.35 -18.04
N GLU A 45 -20.93 0.72 -18.56
CA GLU A 45 -21.90 0.62 -19.66
C GLU A 45 -21.24 0.46 -21.04
N SER A 46 -20.16 1.20 -21.31
CA SER A 46 -19.52 1.24 -22.63
C SER A 46 -18.39 0.23 -22.80
N GLY A 47 -17.86 -0.33 -21.71
CA GLY A 47 -16.66 -1.16 -21.72
C GLY A 47 -15.39 -0.41 -22.09
N ARG A 48 -15.43 0.93 -22.18
CA ARG A 48 -14.27 1.75 -22.53
C ARG A 48 -13.30 1.83 -21.36
N VAL A 49 -12.02 1.62 -21.64
CA VAL A 49 -10.94 1.90 -20.68
C VAL A 49 -10.85 3.41 -20.48
N SER A 50 -11.11 3.89 -19.27
CA SER A 50 -10.96 5.31 -18.89
C SER A 50 -9.56 5.62 -18.37
N TYR A 51 -8.93 4.65 -17.73
CA TYR A 51 -7.58 4.77 -17.19
C TYR A 51 -6.83 3.45 -17.37
N PHE A 52 -5.57 3.56 -17.75
CA PHE A 52 -4.64 2.44 -17.82
C PHE A 52 -3.27 2.94 -17.36
N HIS A 53 -2.71 2.28 -16.36
CA HIS A 53 -1.38 2.54 -15.87
C HIS A 53 -0.67 1.23 -15.59
N ALA A 54 0.56 1.11 -16.06
CA ALA A 54 1.38 -0.06 -15.87
C ALA A 54 2.81 0.36 -15.54
N VAL A 55 3.34 -0.21 -14.47
CA VAL A 55 4.72 -0.01 -14.02
C VAL A 55 5.39 -1.37 -13.98
N ASP A 56 6.56 -1.47 -14.60
CA ASP A 56 7.34 -2.72 -14.57
C ASP A 56 8.25 -2.82 -13.34
N GLY A 57 8.72 -1.68 -12.80
CA GLY A 57 9.60 -1.61 -11.64
C GLY A 57 11.03 -2.10 -11.85
N GLY A 58 11.30 -2.79 -12.96
CA GLY A 58 12.58 -3.43 -13.23
C GLY A 58 12.77 -4.76 -12.49
N GLU A 59 13.97 -5.30 -12.57
CA GLU A 59 14.34 -6.51 -11.83
C GLU A 59 14.58 -6.20 -10.35
N VAL A 60 14.07 -7.05 -9.47
CA VAL A 60 14.32 -6.98 -8.03
C VAL A 60 15.55 -7.82 -7.69
N TYR A 61 16.55 -7.22 -7.06
CA TYR A 61 17.83 -7.86 -6.74
C TYR A 61 18.16 -7.90 -5.25
N ILE A 62 17.24 -7.44 -4.41
CA ILE A 62 17.35 -7.52 -2.94
C ILE A 62 16.60 -8.74 -2.41
N ALA A 63 16.96 -9.21 -1.20
CA ALA A 63 16.19 -10.24 -0.51
C ALA A 63 14.85 -9.68 -0.03
N THR A 64 13.79 -10.48 -0.17
CA THR A 64 12.41 -10.13 0.24
C THR A 64 12.03 -10.70 1.61
N VAL A 65 12.96 -11.35 2.30
CA VAL A 65 12.78 -11.85 3.68
C VAL A 65 13.09 -10.70 4.65
N PRO A 66 12.11 -10.24 5.43
CA PRO A 66 12.33 -9.15 6.37
C PRO A 66 13.08 -9.65 7.62
N SER A 67 13.88 -8.77 8.23
CA SER A 67 14.56 -9.06 9.51
C SER A 67 13.67 -8.72 10.71
N ILE A 68 12.75 -7.77 10.54
CA ILE A 68 11.71 -7.45 11.53
C ILE A 68 10.36 -7.99 11.07
N THR A 69 9.56 -8.43 12.02
CA THR A 69 8.20 -8.93 11.80
C THR A 69 7.21 -7.80 11.52
N SER A 70 6.04 -8.16 11.00
CA SER A 70 4.91 -7.24 10.84
C SER A 70 4.51 -6.61 12.18
N ASP A 71 4.47 -7.41 13.25
CA ASP A 71 4.09 -6.93 14.59
C ASP A 71 5.10 -5.90 15.13
N GLU A 72 6.40 -6.17 14.98
CA GLU A 72 7.47 -5.21 15.34
C GLU A 72 7.37 -3.92 14.51
N ALA A 73 7.04 -4.01 13.22
CA ALA A 73 6.82 -2.82 12.39
C ALA A 73 5.61 -1.99 12.86
N VAL A 74 4.51 -2.64 13.27
CA VAL A 74 3.34 -1.95 13.84
C VAL A 74 3.72 -1.25 15.14
N GLU A 75 4.48 -1.88 16.04
CA GLU A 75 4.96 -1.25 17.27
C GLU A 75 5.83 -0.02 17.00
N ILE A 76 6.75 -0.11 16.03
CA ILE A 76 7.59 1.01 15.60
C ILE A 76 6.73 2.14 15.02
N ALA A 77 5.74 1.80 14.18
CA ALA A 77 4.87 2.79 13.55
C ALA A 77 4.01 3.54 14.58
N LEU A 78 3.42 2.83 15.54
CA LEU A 78 2.67 3.42 16.65
C LEU A 78 3.55 4.33 17.52
N ALA A 79 4.79 3.92 17.77
CA ALA A 79 5.75 4.74 18.52
C ALA A 79 6.14 6.02 17.76
N ALA A 80 6.23 5.96 16.43
CA ALA A 80 6.54 7.11 15.57
C ALA A 80 5.41 8.15 15.54
N LEU A 81 4.15 7.69 15.48
CA LEU A 81 2.98 8.57 15.42
C LEU A 81 2.63 9.26 16.77
N ALA A 82 3.35 8.92 17.85
CA ALA A 82 3.16 9.38 19.23
C ALA A 82 1.78 9.04 19.85
N GLU A 83 1.71 8.92 21.19
CA GLU A 83 0.53 8.50 21.98
C GLU A 83 -0.77 9.33 21.77
N ASP A 84 -0.72 10.44 21.03
CA ASP A 84 -1.76 11.48 21.04
C ASP A 84 -2.96 11.23 20.11
N SER A 85 -3.00 10.10 19.41
CA SER A 85 -4.15 9.78 18.55
C SER A 85 -4.84 8.50 18.99
N PRO A 86 -5.68 8.54 20.06
CA PRO A 86 -6.46 7.39 20.55
C PRO A 86 -7.53 6.89 19.55
N ARG A 87 -7.47 7.35 18.30
CA ARG A 87 -8.38 7.03 17.20
C ARG A 87 -7.69 6.34 16.02
N LEU A 88 -6.38 6.08 16.13
CA LEU A 88 -5.65 5.29 15.14
C LEU A 88 -6.09 3.83 15.24
N GLN A 89 -6.66 3.34 14.15
CA GLN A 89 -6.97 1.94 13.96
C GLN A 89 -6.04 1.41 12.87
N LEU A 90 -5.32 0.31 13.16
CA LEU A 90 -4.57 -0.39 12.13
C LEU A 90 -5.54 -0.89 11.06
N ASP A 91 -5.27 -0.53 9.81
CA ASP A 91 -6.02 -1.00 8.64
C ASP A 91 -5.32 -2.23 8.05
N GLU A 92 -4.11 -2.01 7.51
CA GLU A 92 -3.31 -3.08 6.94
C GLU A 92 -1.80 -2.90 7.15
N THR A 93 -1.06 -3.96 6.87
CA THR A 93 0.41 -3.93 6.84
C THR A 93 0.90 -4.69 5.63
N VAL A 94 1.69 -4.01 4.80
CA VAL A 94 2.14 -4.52 3.51
C VAL A 94 3.66 -4.60 3.51
N LEU A 95 4.20 -5.77 3.16
CA LEU A 95 5.63 -5.91 2.86
C LEU A 95 5.84 -5.54 1.39
N ALA A 96 6.69 -4.56 1.10
CA ALA A 96 6.90 -4.08 -0.27
C ALA A 96 8.37 -3.83 -0.59
N VAL A 97 8.74 -3.99 -1.85
CA VAL A 97 10.01 -3.51 -2.40
C VAL A 97 9.78 -2.14 -3.03
N SER A 98 10.33 -1.12 -2.39
CA SER A 98 10.19 0.28 -2.79
C SER A 98 11.51 0.85 -3.27
N ILE A 99 11.46 1.83 -4.18
CA ILE A 99 12.65 2.45 -4.78
C ILE A 99 12.78 3.87 -4.23
N PHE A 100 13.77 4.09 -3.35
CA PHE A 100 14.10 5.40 -2.79
C PHE A 100 15.41 5.90 -3.39
N ASP A 101 15.39 7.05 -4.05
CA ASP A 101 16.56 7.64 -4.74
C ASP A 101 17.32 6.66 -5.65
N GLY A 102 16.57 5.78 -6.33
CA GLY A 102 17.11 4.76 -7.23
C GLY A 102 17.64 3.50 -6.53
N VAL A 103 17.47 3.39 -5.21
CA VAL A 103 17.89 2.22 -4.42
C VAL A 103 16.66 1.41 -4.00
N GLN A 104 16.70 0.10 -4.28
CA GLN A 104 15.68 -0.84 -3.81
C GLN A 104 15.84 -1.10 -2.31
N LEU A 105 14.74 -1.00 -1.58
CA LEU A 105 14.65 -1.29 -0.16
C LEU A 105 13.42 -2.14 0.10
N LEU A 106 13.56 -3.12 1.01
CA LEU A 106 12.43 -3.87 1.53
C LEU A 106 11.85 -3.06 2.69
N VAL A 107 10.57 -2.73 2.60
CA VAL A 107 9.88 -1.88 3.57
C VAL A 107 8.59 -2.54 4.05
N TRP A 108 8.24 -2.25 5.29
CA TRP A 108 6.88 -2.38 5.79
C TRP A 108 6.17 -1.05 5.57
N GLU A 109 5.03 -1.10 4.91
CA GLU A 109 4.07 -0.01 4.84
C GLU A 109 2.96 -0.33 5.83
N VAL A 110 2.84 0.49 6.88
CA VAL A 110 1.86 0.29 7.94
C VAL A 110 0.79 1.35 7.81
N TYR A 111 -0.43 0.93 7.47
CA TYR A 111 -1.55 1.81 7.20
C TYR A 111 -2.47 1.90 8.40
N PHE A 112 -2.83 3.12 8.78
CA PHE A 112 -3.76 3.41 9.85
C PHE A 112 -4.90 4.27 9.33
N GLU A 113 -6.11 3.95 9.78
CA GLU A 113 -7.27 4.83 9.68
C GLU A 113 -7.38 5.68 10.93
N VAL A 114 -7.66 6.98 10.76
CA VAL A 114 -8.10 7.85 11.84
C VAL A 114 -9.59 8.08 11.68
N SER A 115 -10.34 7.55 12.64
CA SER A 115 -11.77 7.84 12.74
C SER A 115 -11.99 9.30 13.15
N GLY A 116 -12.61 10.09 12.27
CA GLY A 116 -13.20 11.38 12.63
C GLY A 116 -14.30 11.22 13.70
N GLU A 117 -14.76 12.33 14.30
CA GLU A 117 -16.02 12.29 15.07
C GLU A 117 -17.15 11.74 14.19
N LEU A 118 -18.13 11.01 14.77
CA LEU A 118 -19.24 10.36 14.06
C LEU A 118 -19.71 11.12 12.80
N GLY A 119 -19.30 10.64 11.61
CA GLY A 119 -19.65 11.22 10.30
C GLY A 119 -18.64 12.20 9.68
N GLY A 120 -17.45 12.37 10.28
CA GLY A 120 -16.34 13.13 9.71
C GLY A 120 -15.52 12.34 8.67
N PRO A 121 -14.60 13.01 7.95
CA PRO A 121 -13.70 12.34 7.01
C PRO A 121 -12.83 11.30 7.73
N ILE A 122 -12.57 10.18 7.05
CA ILE A 122 -11.58 9.18 7.46
C ILE A 122 -10.26 9.63 6.83
N ASP A 123 -9.27 9.92 7.68
CA ASP A 123 -7.91 10.23 7.23
C ASP A 123 -7.09 8.93 7.28
N PHE A 124 -6.21 8.72 6.30
CA PHE A 124 -5.34 7.55 6.22
C PHE A 124 -3.88 7.97 6.44
N PHE A 125 -3.18 7.26 7.31
CA PHE A 125 -1.77 7.47 7.60
C PHE A 125 -0.98 6.25 7.17
N CYS A 126 0.14 6.45 6.48
CA CYS A 126 1.07 5.37 6.17
C CYS A 126 2.43 5.68 6.78
N VAL A 127 2.94 4.76 7.60
CA VAL A 127 4.32 4.81 8.09
C VAL A 127 5.16 3.80 7.31
N ILE A 128 6.24 4.28 6.71
CA ILE A 128 7.15 3.44 5.92
C ILE A 128 8.36 3.11 6.78
N ILE A 129 8.61 1.81 6.99
CA ILE A 129 9.67 1.32 7.86
C ILE A 129 10.58 0.39 7.07
N ASN A 130 11.89 0.59 7.19
CA ASN A 130 12.87 -0.34 6.61
C ASN A 130 12.74 -1.73 7.27
N ALA A 131 12.35 -2.74 6.51
CA ALA A 131 12.06 -4.08 7.01
C ALA A 131 13.31 -4.87 7.43
N GLN A 132 14.51 -4.32 7.18
CA GLN A 132 15.78 -4.88 7.63
C GLN A 132 16.29 -4.25 8.92
N THR A 133 16.02 -2.97 9.15
CA THR A 133 16.62 -2.20 10.26
C THR A 133 15.62 -1.68 11.29
N GLY A 134 14.33 -1.60 10.96
CA GLY A 134 13.33 -0.94 11.79
C GLY A 134 13.39 0.59 11.74
N GLU A 135 14.20 1.16 10.84
CA GLU A 135 14.28 2.61 10.66
C GLU A 135 13.01 3.15 9.99
N VAL A 136 12.39 4.17 10.60
CA VAL A 136 11.29 4.92 9.99
C VAL A 136 11.84 5.77 8.87
N MET A 137 11.36 5.53 7.64
CA MET A 137 11.82 6.19 6.43
C MET A 137 10.96 7.38 6.02
N GLY A 138 9.71 7.42 6.48
CA GLY A 138 8.79 8.51 6.20
C GLY A 138 7.39 8.24 6.71
N GLU A 139 6.61 9.31 6.74
CA GLU A 139 5.18 9.33 7.09
C GLU A 139 4.45 10.00 5.91
N LEU A 140 3.42 9.34 5.40
CA LEU A 140 2.50 9.91 4.42
C LEU A 140 1.17 10.20 5.14
N MET A 141 0.72 11.45 5.02
CA MET A 141 -0.58 11.96 5.48
C MET A 141 -1.44 12.32 4.28
#